data_AF-A0A8R2B6Y7-F1
#
_entry.id   AF-A0A8R2B6Y7-F1
#
_cell.length_a   1.000
_cell.length_b   1.000
_cell.length_c   1.000
_cell.angle_alpha   90.00
_cell.angle_beta   90.00
_cell.angle_gamma   90.00
#
_symmetry.space_group_name_H-M   'P 1'
#
loop_
_entity.id
_entity.type
_entity.pdbx_description
1 polymer ?
#
loop_
_entity_poly.entity_id
_entity_poly.type
_entity_poly.pdbx_seq_one_letter_code
_entity_poly.pdbx_strand_id
1 'polypeptide(L)'
;MNLSLFLAGTPPGDLLALERKRVRSKLDDPDRADSKDEIRRAKRDILLAAWSNRWSRGVRGAWTRTILPDLIRWTKRCPKDLTFHVTQALTGHGCFKYYLHRMKRAPDAACLYCQHPEDTAEHTIFDCAYWDPLQLPVKMFVGNRNLTPGDVQDLMCGPSDVPFNENDRLRAASQRATQSFYDMVDNILSCKEHDEKIAETE
;
A
#
# COMPACT_ATOMS: atom_id res chain seq x y z
N MET A 1 1.93 2.06 -14.23
CA MET A 1 0.77 2.57 -13.48
C MET A 1 1.28 3.60 -12.48
N ASN A 2 0.53 4.67 -12.20
CA ASN A 2 0.95 5.66 -11.21
C ASN A 2 0.62 5.14 -9.81
N LEU A 3 1.61 5.10 -8.91
CA LEU A 3 1.44 4.60 -7.53
C LEU A 3 0.51 5.51 -6.72
N SER A 4 0.48 6.81 -6.99
CA SER A 4 -0.42 7.73 -6.29
C SER A 4 -1.89 7.40 -6.53
N LEU A 5 -2.25 7.06 -7.77
CA LEU A 5 -3.62 6.63 -8.12
C LEU A 5 -4.00 5.32 -7.44
N PHE A 6 -3.05 4.38 -7.33
CA PHE A 6 -3.26 3.14 -6.61
C PHE A 6 -3.54 3.38 -5.13
N LEU A 7 -2.67 4.12 -4.43
CA LEU A 7 -2.84 4.42 -3.01
C LEU A 7 -4.14 5.18 -2.73
N ALA A 8 -4.52 6.11 -3.61
CA ALA A 8 -5.79 6.82 -3.54
C ALA A 8 -7.04 5.95 -3.87
N GLY A 9 -6.87 4.66 -4.21
CA GLY A 9 -7.97 3.79 -4.61
C GLY A 9 -8.69 4.27 -5.88
N THR A 10 -8.02 5.07 -6.71
CA THR A 10 -8.61 5.72 -7.88
C THR A 10 -8.15 5.01 -9.16
N PRO A 11 -9.06 4.45 -9.96
CA PRO A 11 -8.69 3.80 -11.21
C PRO A 11 -8.04 4.76 -12.21
N PRO A 12 -7.15 4.27 -13.08
CA PRO A 12 -6.61 5.04 -14.20
C PRO A 12 -7.70 5.71 -15.05
N GLY A 13 -7.45 6.94 -15.48
CA GLY A 13 -8.43 7.76 -16.22
C GLY A 13 -8.92 7.10 -17.52
N ASP A 14 -8.07 6.34 -18.21
CA ASP A 14 -8.44 5.57 -19.40
C ASP A 14 -9.49 4.50 -19.09
N LEU A 15 -9.37 3.80 -17.96
CA LEU A 15 -10.35 2.81 -17.53
C LEU A 15 -11.67 3.47 -17.09
N LEU A 16 -11.61 4.61 -16.39
CA LEU A 16 -12.79 5.40 -16.03
C LEU A 16 -13.54 5.90 -17.27
N ALA A 17 -12.82 6.36 -18.29
CA ALA A 17 -13.42 6.79 -19.55
C ALA A 17 -14.12 5.62 -20.28
N LEU A 18 -13.48 4.44 -20.31
CA LEU A 18 -14.07 3.23 -20.88
C LEU A 18 -15.33 2.76 -20.14
N GLU A 19 -15.32 2.79 -18.80
CA GLU A 19 -16.49 2.50 -17.98
C GLU A 19 -17.64 3.44 -18.34
N ARG A 20 -17.40 4.77 -18.33
CA ARG A 20 -18.41 5.78 -18.67
C ARG A 20 -18.98 5.58 -20.08
N LYS A 21 -18.13 5.29 -21.07
CA LYS A 21 -18.55 4.99 -22.46
C LYS A 21 -19.46 3.75 -22.51
N ARG A 22 -19.07 2.68 -21.82
CA ARG A 22 -19.84 1.41 -21.77
C ARG A 22 -21.17 1.57 -21.03
N VAL A 23 -21.21 2.37 -19.98
CA VAL A 23 -22.47 2.70 -19.27
C VAL A 23 -23.39 3.49 -20.18
N ARG A 24 -22.90 4.55 -20.83
CA ARG A 24 -23.70 5.35 -21.77
C ARG A 24 -24.28 4.48 -22.89
N SER A 25 -23.42 3.72 -23.57
CA SER A 25 -23.85 2.84 -24.67
C SER A 25 -24.94 1.84 -24.27
N LYS A 26 -24.92 1.31 -23.03
CA LYS A 26 -25.96 0.37 -22.57
C LYS A 26 -27.23 1.08 -22.07
N LEU A 27 -27.14 2.34 -21.67
CA LEU A 27 -28.31 3.15 -21.32
C LEU A 27 -29.08 3.64 -22.55
N ASP A 28 -28.37 3.85 -23.65
CA ASP A 28 -28.94 4.28 -24.93
C ASP A 28 -29.54 3.10 -25.73
N ASP A 29 -29.33 1.87 -25.28
CA ASP A 29 -29.92 0.65 -25.83
C ASP A 29 -31.43 0.59 -25.51
N PRO A 30 -32.32 0.70 -26.51
CA PRO A 30 -33.77 0.73 -26.29
C PRO A 30 -34.31 -0.59 -25.74
N ASP A 31 -33.60 -1.70 -25.96
CA ASP A 31 -34.00 -3.04 -25.53
C ASP A 31 -33.35 -3.42 -24.18
N ARG A 32 -32.79 -2.45 -23.44
CA ARG A 32 -32.13 -2.73 -22.17
C ARG A 32 -33.12 -3.29 -21.13
N ALA A 33 -32.82 -4.46 -20.59
CA ALA A 33 -33.55 -5.06 -19.48
C ALA A 33 -33.04 -4.56 -18.11
N ASP A 34 -31.74 -4.34 -17.99
CA ASP A 34 -31.09 -4.00 -16.71
C ASP A 34 -31.39 -2.56 -16.27
N SER A 35 -31.51 -2.37 -14.96
CA SER A 35 -31.55 -1.05 -14.34
C SER A 35 -30.22 -0.30 -14.50
N LYS A 36 -30.28 1.03 -14.38
CA LYS A 36 -29.08 1.89 -14.47
C LYS A 36 -28.01 1.50 -13.45
N ASP A 37 -28.41 1.08 -12.26
CA ASP A 37 -27.47 0.73 -11.20
C ASP A 37 -26.88 -0.67 -11.40
N GLU A 38 -27.63 -1.63 -11.93
CA GLU A 38 -27.09 -2.93 -12.37
C GLU A 38 -26.06 -2.76 -13.47
N ILE A 39 -26.37 -1.93 -14.48
CA ILE A 39 -25.43 -1.59 -15.56
C ILE A 39 -24.15 -0.99 -14.97
N ARG A 40 -24.26 -0.01 -14.06
CA ARG A 40 -23.11 0.62 -13.42
C ARG A 40 -22.27 -0.37 -12.63
N ARG A 41 -22.90 -1.24 -11.81
CA ARG A 41 -22.20 -2.29 -11.06
C ARG A 41 -21.46 -3.25 -11.99
N ALA A 42 -22.14 -3.76 -13.02
CA ALA A 42 -21.53 -4.67 -13.99
C ALA A 42 -20.35 -4.02 -14.73
N LYS A 43 -20.46 -2.74 -15.13
CA LYS A 43 -19.34 -2.04 -15.79
C LYS A 43 -18.21 -1.72 -14.81
N ARG A 44 -18.52 -1.46 -13.53
CA ARG A 44 -17.54 -1.28 -12.48
C ARG A 44 -16.71 -2.54 -12.23
N ASP A 45 -17.35 -3.71 -12.22
CA ASP A 45 -16.65 -4.98 -12.05
C ASP A 45 -15.67 -5.26 -13.19
N ILE A 46 -16.07 -4.95 -14.44
CA ILE A 46 -15.17 -5.05 -15.60
C ILE A 46 -13.98 -4.09 -15.46
N LEU A 47 -14.21 -2.85 -15.01
CA LEU A 47 -13.13 -1.89 -14.76
C LEU A 47 -12.17 -2.42 -13.69
N LEU A 48 -12.70 -2.93 -12.58
CA LEU A 48 -11.92 -3.45 -11.46
C LEU A 48 -11.08 -4.67 -11.88
N ALA A 49 -11.64 -5.58 -12.67
CA ALA A 49 -10.91 -6.72 -13.22
C ALA A 49 -9.77 -6.27 -14.16
N ALA A 50 -10.04 -5.33 -15.06
CA ALA A 50 -9.01 -4.77 -15.94
C ALA A 50 -7.91 -4.04 -15.17
N TRP A 51 -8.29 -3.30 -14.12
CA TRP A 51 -7.36 -2.58 -13.27
C TRP A 51 -6.48 -3.54 -12.46
N SER A 52 -7.05 -4.59 -11.88
CA SER A 52 -6.30 -5.64 -11.16
C SER A 52 -5.29 -6.36 -12.09
N ASN A 53 -5.68 -6.68 -13.33
CA ASN A 53 -4.77 -7.25 -14.32
C ASN A 53 -3.62 -6.28 -14.68
N ARG A 54 -3.93 -5.00 -14.84
CA ARG A 54 -2.91 -3.96 -15.10
C ARG A 54 -1.98 -3.75 -13.92
N TRP A 55 -2.49 -3.89 -12.69
CA TRP A 55 -1.69 -3.81 -11.46
C TRP A 55 -0.68 -4.95 -11.43
N SER A 56 -1.15 -6.19 -11.43
CA SER A 56 -0.31 -7.40 -11.34
C SER A 56 0.80 -7.47 -12.40
N ARG A 57 0.57 -6.94 -13.61
CA ARG A 57 1.52 -7.00 -14.74
C ARG A 57 2.36 -5.72 -14.91
N GLY A 58 2.25 -4.75 -13.99
CA GLY A 58 2.95 -3.48 -14.12
C GLY A 58 4.47 -3.61 -13.97
N VAL A 59 5.26 -2.84 -14.73
CA VAL A 59 6.73 -2.84 -14.59
C VAL A 59 7.20 -2.00 -13.38
N ARG A 60 6.54 -0.87 -13.10
CA ARG A 60 6.90 0.05 -11.99
C ARG A 60 6.13 -0.26 -10.71
N GLY A 61 6.72 0.00 -9.55
CA GLY A 61 6.08 -0.22 -8.25
C GLY A 61 6.10 -1.68 -7.81
N ALA A 62 7.19 -2.41 -8.12
CA ALA A 62 7.39 -3.79 -7.71
C ALA A 62 7.27 -3.94 -6.19
N TRP A 63 7.94 -3.05 -5.44
CA TRP A 63 7.83 -2.98 -3.99
C TRP A 63 6.39 -2.89 -3.49
N THR A 64 5.64 -1.86 -3.90
CA THR A 64 4.24 -1.68 -3.49
C THR A 64 3.36 -2.88 -3.87
N ARG A 65 3.65 -3.58 -4.96
CA ARG A 65 2.92 -4.81 -5.32
C ARG A 65 3.24 -5.98 -4.41
N THR A 66 4.48 -6.11 -3.95
CA THR A 66 4.87 -7.16 -3.00
C THR A 66 4.06 -7.02 -1.72
N ILE A 67 3.92 -5.80 -1.21
CA ILE A 67 3.22 -5.53 0.06
C ILE A 67 1.71 -5.36 -0.09
N LEU A 68 1.20 -4.97 -1.27
CA LEU A 68 -0.22 -4.73 -1.56
C LEU A 68 -0.66 -5.39 -2.89
N PRO A 69 -0.64 -6.73 -2.98
CA PRO A 69 -0.92 -7.44 -4.24
C PRO A 69 -2.40 -7.37 -4.66
N ASP A 70 -3.34 -7.47 -3.72
CA ASP A 70 -4.77 -7.44 -4.03
C ASP A 70 -5.33 -6.01 -4.12
N LEU A 71 -5.49 -5.53 -5.35
CA LEU A 71 -6.05 -4.22 -5.61
C LEU A 71 -7.51 -4.07 -5.14
N ILE A 72 -8.31 -5.13 -5.28
CA ILE A 72 -9.73 -5.09 -4.93
C ILE A 72 -9.86 -4.95 -3.42
N ARG A 73 -9.09 -5.74 -2.67
CA ARG A 73 -9.04 -5.65 -1.22
C ARG A 73 -8.59 -4.28 -0.75
N TRP A 74 -7.53 -3.73 -1.34
CA TRP A 74 -7.08 -2.37 -1.07
C TRP A 74 -8.20 -1.34 -1.28
N THR A 75 -8.84 -1.33 -2.46
CA THR A 75 -9.88 -0.34 -2.75
C THR A 75 -11.09 -0.41 -1.83
N LYS A 76 -11.44 -1.62 -1.36
CA LYS A 76 -12.63 -1.86 -0.52
C LYS A 76 -12.38 -1.68 0.97
N ARG A 77 -11.18 -2.00 1.47
CA ARG A 77 -10.92 -2.14 2.92
C ARG A 77 -9.83 -1.22 3.45
N CYS A 78 -9.06 -0.56 2.59
CA CYS A 78 -7.95 0.27 3.04
C CYS A 78 -8.44 1.49 3.85
N PRO A 79 -7.71 1.86 4.92
CA PRO A 79 -7.83 3.16 5.59
C PRO A 79 -7.76 4.31 4.59
N LYS A 80 -8.54 5.36 4.82
CA LYS A 80 -8.57 6.52 3.90
C LYS A 80 -7.50 7.56 4.22
N ASP A 81 -6.94 7.52 5.41
CA ASP A 81 -6.00 8.51 5.92
C ASP A 81 -4.62 7.87 6.08
N LEU A 82 -3.87 7.77 4.98
CA LEU A 82 -2.46 7.37 5.04
C LEU A 82 -1.64 8.54 5.61
N THR A 83 -0.77 8.27 6.58
CA THR A 83 0.20 9.28 7.04
C THR A 83 1.26 9.53 5.98
N PHE A 84 2.03 10.62 6.16
CA PHE A 84 3.15 10.93 5.27
C PHE A 84 4.19 9.80 5.25
N HIS A 85 4.60 9.31 6.41
CA HIS A 85 5.59 8.23 6.54
C HIS A 85 5.03 6.88 6.08
N VAL A 86 3.76 6.56 6.36
CA VAL A 86 3.13 5.36 5.77
C VAL A 86 3.12 5.42 4.25
N THR A 87 2.81 6.58 3.65
CA THR A 87 2.87 6.75 2.19
C THR A 87 4.28 6.55 1.64
N GLN A 88 5.30 7.08 2.34
CA GLN A 88 6.71 6.85 2.00
C GLN A 88 7.08 5.36 2.03
N ALA A 89 6.76 4.68 3.14
CA ALA A 89 6.98 3.24 3.32
C ALA A 89 6.33 2.41 2.20
N LEU A 90 5.06 2.69 1.89
CA LEU A 90 4.32 1.93 0.87
C LEU A 90 4.85 2.15 -0.55
N THR A 91 5.44 3.32 -0.82
CA THR A 91 6.01 3.65 -2.14
C THR A 91 7.50 3.33 -2.26
N GLY A 92 8.19 3.08 -1.14
CA GLY A 92 9.64 2.94 -1.11
C GLY A 92 10.36 4.24 -1.45
N HIS A 93 9.73 5.37 -1.14
CA HIS A 93 10.26 6.72 -1.35
C HIS A 93 10.51 7.38 0.01
N GLY A 94 11.32 8.43 0.07
CA GLY A 94 11.57 9.18 1.31
C GLY A 94 13.02 9.08 1.76
N CYS A 95 13.25 8.87 3.05
CA CYS A 95 14.56 8.75 3.70
C CYS A 95 15.23 7.38 3.53
N PHE A 96 14.87 6.61 2.49
CA PHE A 96 15.59 5.37 2.19
C PHE A 96 16.83 5.72 1.38
N LYS A 97 18.05 5.46 1.87
CA LYS A 97 19.28 5.84 1.14
C LYS A 97 19.33 5.21 -0.25
N TYR A 98 18.79 4.00 -0.45
CA TYR A 98 18.66 3.43 -1.78
C TYR A 98 17.85 4.33 -2.74
N TYR A 99 16.75 4.90 -2.26
CA TYR A 99 15.94 5.86 -3.02
C TYR A 99 16.69 7.18 -3.22
N LEU A 100 17.29 7.75 -2.17
CA LEU A 100 18.02 9.02 -2.23
C LEU A 100 19.21 8.94 -3.19
N HIS A 101 20.02 7.88 -3.13
CA HIS A 101 21.13 7.64 -4.04
C HIS A 101 20.67 7.52 -5.49
N ARG A 102 19.59 6.75 -5.76
CA ARG A 102 18.99 6.67 -7.11
C ARG A 102 18.56 8.05 -7.64
N MET A 103 18.13 8.93 -6.75
CA MET A 103 17.76 10.32 -7.07
C MET A 103 18.95 11.30 -7.02
N LYS A 104 20.18 10.82 -6.83
CA LYS A 104 21.41 11.62 -6.71
C LYS A 104 21.38 12.62 -5.55
N ARG A 105 20.77 12.21 -4.44
CA ARG A 105 20.63 13.00 -3.21
C ARG A 105 21.41 12.45 -2.03
N ALA A 106 22.01 11.27 -2.16
CA ALA A 106 22.91 10.66 -1.19
C ALA A 106 24.13 10.07 -1.93
N PRO A 107 25.31 9.98 -1.29
CA PRO A 107 26.54 9.47 -1.92
C PRO A 107 26.52 7.96 -2.13
N ASP A 108 25.77 7.23 -1.31
CA ASP A 108 25.63 5.77 -1.36
C ASP A 108 24.21 5.33 -0.97
N ALA A 109 23.94 4.05 -1.16
CA ALA A 109 22.67 3.41 -0.81
C ALA A 109 22.70 2.70 0.54
N ALA A 110 23.79 2.79 1.31
CA ALA A 110 24.02 1.92 2.46
C ALA A 110 23.23 2.37 3.70
N CYS A 111 22.71 1.40 4.45
CA CYS A 111 21.96 1.67 5.67
C CYS A 111 22.87 2.28 6.75
N LEU A 112 22.49 3.45 7.25
CA LEU A 112 23.23 4.16 8.29
C LEU A 112 23.45 3.31 9.55
N TYR A 113 22.47 2.46 9.88
CA TYR A 113 22.41 1.76 11.17
C TYR A 113 23.14 0.41 11.19
N CYS A 114 23.05 -0.36 10.11
CA CYS A 114 23.60 -1.72 10.07
C CYS A 114 24.55 -1.96 8.88
N GLN A 115 24.83 -0.94 8.07
CA GLN A 115 25.74 -1.01 6.93
C GLN A 115 25.31 -2.01 5.83
N HIS A 116 24.04 -2.43 5.81
CA HIS A 116 23.47 -3.17 4.69
C HIS A 116 23.65 -2.35 3.40
N PRO A 117 24.09 -2.94 2.27
CA PRO A 117 24.46 -2.19 1.06
C PRO A 117 23.30 -1.46 0.39
N GLU A 118 22.07 -1.92 0.61
CA GLU A 118 20.86 -1.32 0.05
C GLU A 118 19.84 -1.04 1.16
N ASP A 119 19.74 0.21 1.55
CA ASP A 119 18.73 0.71 2.49
C ASP A 119 17.42 0.99 1.74
N THR A 120 16.68 -0.09 1.50
CA THR A 120 15.34 -0.06 0.90
C THR A 120 14.27 0.03 1.99
N ALA A 121 13.03 0.36 1.61
CA ALA A 121 11.91 0.26 2.55
C ALA A 121 11.70 -1.15 3.09
N GLU A 122 12.01 -2.18 2.29
CA GLU A 122 11.99 -3.58 2.73
C GLU A 122 12.98 -3.78 3.87
N HIS A 123 14.23 -3.40 3.64
CA HIS A 123 15.28 -3.51 4.63
C HIS A 123 14.96 -2.71 5.90
N THR A 124 14.66 -1.42 5.77
CA THR A 124 14.41 -0.55 6.93
C THR A 124 13.25 -1.04 7.79
N ILE A 125 12.13 -1.46 7.18
CA ILE A 125 10.91 -1.78 7.92
C ILE A 125 10.94 -3.21 8.46
N PHE A 126 11.52 -4.16 7.72
CA PHE A 126 11.38 -5.59 8.02
C PHE A 126 12.69 -6.26 8.45
N ASP A 127 13.84 -5.90 7.87
CA ASP A 127 15.08 -6.68 8.03
C ASP A 127 16.12 -6.05 8.96
N CYS A 128 16.08 -4.73 9.11
CA CYS A 128 17.10 -4.00 9.86
C CYS A 128 16.93 -4.21 11.38
N ALA A 129 17.87 -4.96 11.97
CA ALA A 129 17.85 -5.32 13.39
C ALA A 129 17.84 -4.11 14.36
N TYR A 130 18.29 -2.94 13.90
CA TYR A 130 18.22 -1.71 14.71
C TYR A 130 16.76 -1.35 15.06
N TRP A 131 15.82 -1.64 14.16
CA TRP A 131 14.39 -1.33 14.32
C TRP A 131 13.58 -2.46 14.95
N ASP A 132 14.19 -3.60 15.30
CA ASP A 132 13.52 -4.75 15.91
C ASP A 132 12.62 -4.38 17.10
N PRO A 133 13.03 -3.50 18.04
CA PRO A 133 12.18 -3.14 19.17
C PRO A 133 10.85 -2.49 18.75
N LEU A 134 10.84 -1.70 17.66
CA LEU A 134 9.64 -1.04 17.15
C LEU A 134 8.72 -2.01 16.39
N GLN A 135 9.25 -3.14 15.90
CA GLN A 135 8.43 -4.17 15.26
C GLN A 135 7.62 -5.01 16.26
N LEU A 136 8.06 -5.12 17.52
CA LEU A 136 7.47 -6.02 18.52
C LEU A 136 5.94 -5.87 18.70
N PRO A 137 5.37 -4.65 18.80
CA PRO A 137 3.92 -4.49 18.93
C PRO A 137 3.14 -5.04 17.72
N VAL A 138 3.70 -4.90 16.51
CA VAL A 138 3.09 -5.39 15.27
C VAL A 138 3.16 -6.91 15.18
N LYS A 139 4.25 -7.52 15.68
CA LYS A 139 4.45 -8.99 15.67
C LYS A 139 3.30 -9.74 16.35
N MET A 140 2.63 -9.11 17.33
CA MET A 140 1.45 -9.66 18.00
C MET A 140 0.27 -9.95 17.05
N PHE A 141 0.15 -9.19 15.95
CA PHE A 141 -0.93 -9.35 14.98
C PHE A 141 -0.63 -10.38 13.89
N VAL A 142 0.62 -10.82 13.76
CA VAL A 142 1.05 -11.83 12.77
C VAL A 142 1.40 -13.17 13.41
N GLY A 143 1.01 -13.39 14.67
CA GLY A 143 1.26 -14.64 15.39
C GLY A 143 2.64 -14.73 16.03
N ASN A 144 3.20 -13.59 16.46
CA ASN A 144 4.50 -13.49 17.15
C ASN A 144 5.70 -14.02 16.34
N ARG A 145 5.58 -14.12 15.01
CA ARG A 145 6.70 -14.39 14.11
C ARG A 145 7.32 -13.08 13.62
N ASN A 146 8.40 -13.21 12.84
CA ASN A 146 8.98 -12.08 12.12
C ASN A 146 7.96 -11.48 11.15
N LEU A 147 7.95 -10.15 11.12
CA LEU A 147 7.13 -9.37 10.22
C LEU A 147 7.73 -9.47 8.81
N THR A 148 6.88 -9.63 7.81
CA THR A 148 7.29 -9.77 6.42
C THR A 148 6.52 -8.79 5.54
N PRO A 149 7.02 -8.45 4.34
CA PRO A 149 6.29 -7.64 3.37
C PRO A 149 4.87 -8.16 3.08
N GLY A 150 4.68 -9.49 3.07
CA GLY A 150 3.38 -10.11 2.80
C GLY A 150 2.30 -9.82 3.85
N ASP A 151 2.70 -9.40 5.05
CA ASP A 151 1.77 -9.11 6.15
C ASP A 151 1.07 -7.76 6.01
N VAL A 152 1.69 -6.82 5.28
CA VAL A 152 1.22 -5.44 5.19
C VAL A 152 -0.22 -5.38 4.70
N GLN A 153 -0.58 -6.17 3.69
CA GLN A 153 -1.93 -6.09 3.18
C GLN A 153 -2.98 -6.57 4.18
N ASP A 154 -2.67 -7.56 5.01
CA ASP A 154 -3.60 -8.05 6.04
C ASP A 154 -3.65 -7.10 7.23
N LEU A 155 -2.52 -6.49 7.62
CA LEU A 155 -2.47 -5.45 8.65
C LEU A 155 -3.28 -4.21 8.26
N MET A 156 -3.24 -3.83 6.98
CA MET A 156 -3.92 -2.64 6.44
C MET A 156 -5.38 -2.90 6.10
N CYS A 157 -5.70 -4.05 5.51
CA CYS A 157 -7.02 -4.32 4.91
C CYS A 157 -7.81 -5.40 5.65
N GLY A 158 -7.26 -5.94 6.73
CA GLY A 158 -7.76 -7.15 7.37
C GLY A 158 -7.47 -8.43 6.56
N PRO A 159 -7.60 -9.59 7.20
CA PRO A 159 -7.27 -10.87 6.58
C PRO A 159 -8.25 -11.24 5.43
N SER A 160 -7.75 -11.97 4.43
CA SER A 160 -8.48 -12.26 3.18
C SER A 160 -9.67 -13.19 3.35
N ASP A 161 -9.58 -14.11 4.30
CA ASP A 161 -10.58 -15.14 4.60
C ASP A 161 -11.78 -14.59 5.40
N VAL A 162 -11.63 -13.41 6.00
CA VAL A 162 -12.70 -12.75 6.73
C VAL A 162 -13.62 -12.01 5.75
N PRO A 163 -14.92 -12.35 5.71
CA PRO A 163 -15.90 -11.61 4.91
C PRO A 163 -15.97 -10.15 5.35
N PHE A 164 -16.35 -9.26 4.45
CA PHE A 164 -16.53 -7.82 4.73
C PHE A 164 -17.64 -7.51 5.76
N ASN A 165 -18.24 -8.53 6.38
CA ASN A 165 -19.42 -8.40 7.23
C ASN A 165 -19.12 -7.64 8.53
N GLU A 166 -20.12 -6.90 8.99
CA GLU A 166 -20.14 -5.81 9.97
C GLU A 166 -19.88 -6.24 11.43
N ASN A 167 -19.05 -7.24 11.68
CA ASN A 167 -18.72 -7.59 13.07
C ASN A 167 -17.78 -6.52 13.65
N ASP A 168 -18.32 -5.67 14.52
CA ASP A 168 -17.60 -4.58 15.17
C ASP A 168 -16.29 -5.04 15.83
N ARG A 169 -16.24 -6.28 16.35
CA ARG A 169 -15.03 -6.83 16.97
C ARG A 169 -13.92 -7.09 15.95
N LEU A 170 -14.26 -7.63 14.79
CA LEU A 170 -13.29 -7.88 13.71
C LEU A 170 -12.81 -6.56 13.12
N ARG A 171 -13.72 -5.58 12.97
CA ARG A 171 -13.36 -4.22 12.54
C ARG A 171 -12.41 -3.55 13.54
N ALA A 172 -12.72 -3.62 14.84
CA ALA A 172 -11.88 -3.06 15.89
C ALA A 172 -10.50 -3.75 15.98
N ALA A 173 -10.43 -5.07 15.79
CA ALA A 173 -9.16 -5.78 15.76
C ALA A 173 -8.30 -5.37 14.55
N SER A 174 -8.91 -5.28 13.36
CA SER A 174 -8.25 -4.78 12.16
C SER A 174 -7.74 -3.36 12.34
N GLN A 175 -8.54 -2.47 12.94
CA GLN A 175 -8.14 -1.10 13.24
C GLN A 175 -6.92 -1.04 14.17
N ARG A 176 -6.86 -1.87 15.21
CA ARG A 176 -5.68 -1.93 16.10
C ARG A 176 -4.43 -2.43 15.35
N ALA A 177 -4.57 -3.43 14.49
CA ALA A 177 -3.46 -3.92 13.68
C ALA A 177 -2.92 -2.85 12.73
N THR A 178 -3.83 -2.15 12.04
CA THR A 178 -3.50 -1.00 11.19
C THR A 178 -2.79 0.09 11.98
N GLN A 179 -3.35 0.50 13.12
CA GLN A 179 -2.78 1.58 13.94
C GLN A 179 -1.38 1.19 14.45
N SER A 180 -1.20 -0.05 14.91
CA SER A 180 0.11 -0.53 15.35
C SER A 180 1.15 -0.49 14.22
N PHE A 181 0.74 -0.80 12.99
CA PHE A 181 1.61 -0.69 11.82
C PHE A 181 1.96 0.77 11.51
N TYR A 182 0.99 1.68 11.62
CA TYR A 182 1.21 3.12 11.43
C TYR A 182 2.20 3.67 12.45
N ASP A 183 1.96 3.41 13.73
CA ASP A 183 2.81 3.88 14.82
C ASP A 183 4.24 3.36 14.65
N MET A 184 4.41 2.09 14.26
CA MET A 184 5.72 1.53 13.96
C MET A 184 6.41 2.30 12.81
N VAL A 185 5.73 2.48 11.68
CA VAL A 185 6.30 3.15 10.51
C VAL A 185 6.62 4.62 10.79
N ASP A 186 5.71 5.35 11.43
CA ASP A 186 5.90 6.76 11.76
C ASP A 186 7.08 6.93 12.74
N ASN A 187 7.21 6.08 13.75
CA ASN A 187 8.34 6.14 14.68
C ASN A 187 9.68 5.81 13.98
N ILE A 188 9.74 4.75 13.17
CA ILE A 188 10.94 4.37 12.43
C ILE A 188 11.37 5.51 11.49
N LEU A 189 10.47 5.98 10.64
CA LEU A 189 10.82 6.95 9.59
C LEU A 189 11.04 8.36 10.13
N SER A 190 10.38 8.75 11.23
CA SER A 190 10.66 10.01 11.92
C SER A 190 12.09 10.04 12.49
N CYS A 191 12.49 9.00 13.23
CA CYS A 191 13.86 8.88 13.75
C CYS A 191 14.88 8.83 12.60
N LYS A 192 14.60 8.01 11.57
CA LYS A 192 15.48 7.88 10.40
C LYS A 192 15.68 9.18 9.63
N GLU A 193 14.60 9.91 9.35
CA GLU A 193 14.69 11.21 8.68
C GLU A 193 15.50 12.23 9.49
N HIS A 194 15.47 12.15 10.81
CA HIS A 194 16.26 13.02 11.69
C HIS A 194 17.74 12.66 11.64
N ASP A 195 18.08 11.39 11.85
CA ASP A 195 19.46 10.93 11.92
C ASP A 195 20.19 11.10 10.59
N GLU A 196 19.52 10.81 9.45
CA GLU A 196 20.12 10.99 8.13
C GLU A 196 20.42 12.46 7.81
N LYS A 197 19.56 13.39 8.24
CA LYS A 197 19.82 14.82 8.07
C LYS A 197 21.03 15.28 8.87
N ILE A 198 21.23 14.74 10.07
CA ILE A 198 22.40 15.05 10.90
C ILE A 198 23.66 14.51 10.21
N ALA A 199 23.63 13.25 9.77
CA ALA A 199 24.77 12.61 9.10
C ALA A 199 25.16 13.27 7.76
N GLU A 200 24.24 13.98 7.09
CA GLU A 200 24.53 14.76 5.88
C GLU A 200 25.18 16.13 6.19
N THR A 201 25.08 16.61 7.43
CA THR A 201 25.64 17.91 7.86
C THR A 201 27.01 17.83 8.52
N GLU A 202 27.47 16.61 8.83
CA GLU A 202 28.79 16.31 9.43
C GLU A 202 29.83 15.95 8.35
#